data_AF-A0A813KJ63-F1
#
_entry.id   AF-A0A813KJ63-F1
#
_cell.length_a   1.000
_cell.length_b   1.000
_cell.length_c   1.000
_cell.angle_alpha   90.00
_cell.angle_beta   90.00
_cell.angle_gamma   90.00
#
_symmetry.space_group_name_H-M   'P 1'
#
loop_
_entity.id
_entity.type
_entity.pdbx_description
1 polymer ?
#
loop_
_entity_poly.entity_id
_entity_poly.type
_entity_poly.pdbx_seq_one_letter_code
_entity_poly.pdbx_strand_id
1 'polypeptide(L)'
;MGVNMLFQQLKVPLRISYLALALELQSLLPALATPGAAALAAAASECESIFQARNVDFEALPPVSLALGVDDECEESDCGLNALQVLSAQHMPWRRRGVLQVHPAEESQETEASQEYGLVYALYTYGAPSTSKPAFQDLSRPSRSFRGLRCYTENILKTPGVDSRQIDFAALWMPFLHPRVPTLALRWKRNSPYWPGSGAPAEPLNVAGHYIDVGLHSQKDYVDRLARVTIKGGHGDLHTEEPFALAFKYVFMAFGAYDEQGPGYNEKTMRQQLAAHAEDFKVVAQEVLKTVEANDNIFIVQDKNSLDCVLVFEGTSSPLELQTSLKQFGTGYCGFTDVHAGYRDKLSMLMKYTMPKLRPKLAKCELVSVTGHSQGGALADIFSACANSRRVTDLDYRQQMWVKRTPESMPEVH
;
A
#
# COMPACT_ATOMS: atom_id res chain seq x y z
N MET A 1 12.31 27.93 -27.16
CA MET A 1 13.67 27.73 -26.59
C MET A 1 13.51 27.46 -25.11
N GLY A 2 13.87 26.26 -24.63
CA GLY A 2 13.86 25.94 -23.20
C GLY A 2 13.27 24.56 -22.83
N VAL A 3 13.92 23.45 -23.24
CA VAL A 3 13.67 22.10 -22.71
C VAL A 3 14.98 21.28 -22.59
N ASN A 4 16.16 21.93 -22.52
CA ASN A 4 17.45 21.21 -22.63
C ASN A 4 18.39 21.33 -21.41
N MET A 5 17.84 21.46 -20.20
CA MET A 5 18.65 21.48 -18.97
C MET A 5 18.07 20.57 -17.87
N LEU A 6 17.87 19.28 -18.15
CA LEU A 6 17.56 18.32 -17.08
C LEU A 6 18.29 16.96 -17.16
N PHE A 7 19.26 16.78 -18.06
CA PHE A 7 19.91 15.48 -18.27
C PHE A 7 21.41 15.39 -17.97
N GLN A 8 22.04 16.39 -17.32
CA GLN A 8 23.50 16.38 -17.13
C GLN A 8 24.05 16.21 -15.70
N GLN A 9 23.24 15.90 -14.68
CA GLN A 9 23.79 15.70 -13.33
C GLN A 9 23.20 14.52 -12.55
N LEU A 10 23.49 13.30 -13.01
CA LEU A 10 23.45 12.10 -12.17
C LEU A 10 24.70 11.25 -12.43
N LYS A 11 25.77 11.50 -11.66
CA LYS A 11 26.86 10.55 -11.44
C LYS A 11 26.67 9.92 -10.07
N VAL A 12 26.11 8.71 -10.02
CA VAL A 12 26.04 7.86 -8.82
C VAL A 12 26.61 6.49 -9.21
N PRO A 13 27.50 5.87 -8.39
CA PRO A 13 28.19 4.64 -8.78
C PRO A 13 27.31 3.40 -8.51
N LEU A 14 26.97 2.68 -9.57
CA LEU A 14 26.42 1.31 -9.54
C LEU A 14 27.56 0.32 -9.23
N ARG A 15 27.59 -0.30 -8.04
CA ARG A 15 28.69 -1.22 -7.64
C ARG A 15 28.28 -2.66 -7.32
N ILE A 16 27.04 -3.07 -7.54
CA ILE A 16 26.62 -4.45 -7.18
C ILE A 16 26.32 -5.33 -8.41
N SER A 17 26.03 -4.73 -9.58
CA SER A 17 25.66 -5.49 -10.79
C SER A 17 26.84 -6.05 -11.61
N TYR A 18 28.09 -5.70 -11.27
CA TYR A 18 29.27 -6.13 -12.04
C TYR A 18 29.73 -7.56 -11.72
N LEU A 19 29.42 -8.10 -10.54
CA LEU A 19 29.96 -9.41 -10.11
C LEU A 19 29.32 -10.59 -10.87
N ALA A 20 28.00 -10.53 -11.08
CA ALA A 20 27.28 -11.54 -11.86
C ALA A 20 27.67 -11.47 -13.35
N LEU A 21 27.82 -10.24 -13.88
CA LEU A 21 28.23 -10.02 -15.26
C LEU A 21 29.69 -10.45 -15.51
N ALA A 22 30.58 -10.23 -14.54
CA ALA A 22 31.99 -10.63 -14.64
C ALA A 22 32.16 -12.15 -14.62
N LEU A 23 31.39 -12.87 -13.79
CA LEU A 23 31.41 -14.33 -13.73
C LEU A 23 30.83 -14.98 -15.00
N GLU A 24 29.77 -14.40 -15.58
CA GLU A 24 29.26 -14.82 -16.89
C GLU A 24 30.27 -14.55 -18.02
N LEU A 25 30.92 -13.38 -18.03
CA LEU A 25 31.96 -13.04 -19.01
C LEU A 25 33.20 -13.92 -18.91
N GLN A 26 33.55 -14.41 -17.71
CA GLN A 26 34.71 -15.29 -17.51
C GLN A 26 34.53 -16.66 -18.17
N SER A 27 33.28 -17.16 -18.21
CA SER A 27 32.94 -18.41 -18.91
C SER A 27 32.98 -18.30 -20.44
N LEU A 28 32.97 -17.07 -20.98
CA LEU A 28 32.96 -16.78 -22.43
C LEU A 28 34.33 -16.40 -23.01
N LEU A 29 35.36 -16.23 -22.15
CA LEU A 29 36.70 -15.78 -22.54
C LEU A 29 37.50 -16.71 -23.50
N PRO A 30 37.29 -18.04 -23.59
CA PRO A 30 38.05 -18.84 -24.55
C PRO A 30 37.77 -18.52 -26.03
N ALA A 31 36.75 -17.71 -26.34
CA ALA A 31 36.27 -17.49 -27.71
C ALA A 31 36.62 -16.13 -28.34
N LEU A 32 37.32 -15.21 -27.64
CA LEU A 32 37.53 -13.84 -28.13
C LEU A 32 39.01 -13.44 -28.16
N ALA A 33 39.62 -13.53 -29.34
CA ALA A 33 40.89 -12.88 -29.65
C ALA A 33 40.65 -11.40 -30.04
N THR A 34 40.44 -10.53 -29.06
CA THR A 34 40.40 -9.07 -29.31
C THR A 34 41.23 -8.28 -28.30
N PRO A 35 41.65 -7.04 -28.63
CA PRO A 35 42.54 -6.23 -27.79
C PRO A 35 41.98 -5.84 -26.41
N GLY A 36 40.70 -6.11 -26.13
CA GLY A 36 40.05 -5.83 -24.84
C GLY A 36 40.25 -6.91 -23.76
N ALA A 37 40.74 -8.10 -24.13
CA ALA A 37 40.88 -9.22 -23.19
C ALA A 37 41.92 -8.94 -22.08
N ALA A 38 42.98 -8.20 -22.39
CA ALA A 38 44.03 -7.87 -21.41
C ALA A 38 43.54 -6.89 -20.32
N ALA A 39 42.66 -5.94 -20.68
CA ALA A 39 42.08 -5.00 -19.72
C ALA A 39 41.05 -5.67 -18.81
N LEU A 40 40.28 -6.62 -19.33
CA LEU A 40 39.35 -7.43 -18.53
C LEU A 40 40.09 -8.38 -17.57
N ALA A 41 41.18 -9.01 -18.02
CA ALA A 41 42.01 -9.88 -17.18
C ALA A 41 42.67 -9.11 -16.02
N ALA A 42 43.13 -7.88 -16.26
CA ALA A 42 43.68 -7.03 -15.21
C ALA A 42 42.64 -6.65 -14.15
N ALA A 43 41.41 -6.31 -14.56
CA ALA A 43 40.32 -5.96 -13.64
C ALA A 43 39.82 -7.17 -12.82
N ALA A 44 39.82 -8.37 -13.40
CA ALA A 44 39.49 -9.61 -12.71
C ALA A 44 40.55 -9.97 -11.65
N SER A 45 41.84 -9.82 -11.99
CA SER A 45 42.96 -10.06 -11.06
C SER A 45 42.96 -9.09 -9.87
N GLU A 46 42.56 -7.82 -10.09
CA GLU A 46 42.45 -6.84 -9.01
C GLU A 46 41.28 -7.18 -8.05
N CYS A 47 40.14 -7.67 -8.57
CA CYS A 47 39.04 -8.15 -7.73
C CYS A 47 39.45 -9.37 -6.89
N GLU A 48 40.16 -10.34 -7.46
CA GLU A 48 40.59 -11.55 -6.76
C GLU A 48 41.53 -11.24 -5.57
N SER A 49 42.43 -10.27 -5.72
CA SER A 49 43.30 -9.79 -4.63
C SER A 49 42.53 -9.14 -3.47
N ILE A 50 41.41 -8.46 -3.77
CA ILE A 50 40.54 -7.84 -2.76
C ILE A 50 39.75 -8.92 -2.00
N PHE A 51 39.43 -10.03 -2.64
CA PHE A 51 38.73 -11.15 -2.02
C PHE A 51 39.65 -12.00 -1.14
N GLN A 52 40.88 -12.30 -1.57
CA GLN A 52 41.87 -13.01 -0.75
C GLN A 52 42.25 -12.21 0.52
N ALA A 53 42.20 -10.88 0.47
CA ALA A 53 42.43 -10.02 1.63
C ALA A 53 41.31 -10.09 2.69
N ARG A 54 40.15 -10.70 2.41
CA ARG A 54 38.97 -10.68 3.29
C ARG A 54 38.60 -11.99 3.98
N ASN A 55 39.38 -13.08 3.80
CA ASN A 55 39.23 -14.35 4.55
C ASN A 55 37.77 -14.84 4.66
N VAL A 56 37.02 -14.83 3.57
CA VAL A 56 35.62 -15.33 3.56
C VAL A 56 35.64 -16.81 3.25
N ASP A 57 35.28 -17.64 4.23
CA ASP A 57 35.17 -19.09 4.10
C ASP A 57 33.75 -19.48 3.62
N PHE A 58 33.67 -20.02 2.41
CA PHE A 58 32.41 -20.33 1.72
C PHE A 58 31.87 -21.74 2.04
N GLU A 59 32.61 -22.59 2.76
CA GLU A 59 32.14 -23.94 3.14
C GLU A 59 31.21 -23.94 4.37
N ALA A 60 30.98 -22.79 5.01
CA ALA A 60 30.24 -22.70 6.27
C ALA A 60 28.74 -22.35 6.15
N LEU A 61 28.14 -22.37 4.96
CA LEU A 61 26.72 -22.06 4.79
C LEU A 61 25.86 -23.34 4.80
N PRO A 62 24.83 -23.46 5.67
CA PRO A 62 24.01 -24.65 5.74
C PRO A 62 22.99 -24.73 4.57
N PRO A 63 22.63 -25.94 4.12
CA PRO A 63 21.65 -26.13 3.07
C PRO A 63 20.23 -25.80 3.58
N VAL A 64 19.55 -24.91 2.86
CA VAL A 64 18.13 -24.61 3.09
C VAL A 64 17.29 -25.76 2.55
N SER A 65 16.75 -26.58 3.45
CA SER A 65 15.79 -27.62 3.11
C SER A 65 14.36 -27.08 3.18
N LEU A 66 13.64 -27.42 2.11
CA LEU A 66 12.26 -27.09 1.77
C LEU A 66 11.28 -27.69 2.80
N ALA A 67 10.35 -26.88 3.30
CA ALA A 67 9.11 -27.35 3.90
C ALA A 67 7.98 -26.37 3.54
N LEU A 68 7.43 -26.52 2.34
CA LEU A 68 6.19 -25.87 1.93
C LEU A 68 5.06 -26.89 2.03
N GLY A 69 4.14 -26.66 2.97
CA GLY A 69 2.78 -27.17 2.87
C GLY A 69 2.08 -26.34 1.80
N VAL A 70 1.90 -26.94 0.62
CA VAL A 70 1.25 -26.37 -0.55
C VAL A 70 -0.25 -26.62 -0.43
N ASP A 71 -1.03 -25.54 -0.46
CA ASP A 71 -2.39 -25.50 -1.03
C ASP A 71 -2.45 -24.24 -1.91
N ASP A 72 -1.64 -24.22 -2.97
CA ASP A 72 -1.67 -23.24 -4.07
C ASP A 72 -2.09 -24.00 -5.34
N GLU A 73 -3.40 -24.15 -5.57
CA GLU A 73 -3.93 -24.51 -6.89
C GLU A 73 -4.68 -23.32 -7.49
N CYS A 74 -3.94 -22.46 -8.19
CA CYS A 74 -4.41 -21.66 -9.33
C CYS A 74 -3.17 -21.12 -10.06
N GLU A 75 -2.41 -22.01 -10.72
CA GLU A 75 -1.36 -21.61 -11.65
C GLU A 75 -1.97 -21.21 -13.01
N GLU A 76 -1.73 -19.96 -13.37
CA GLU A 76 -1.52 -19.40 -14.71
C GLU A 76 -2.05 -20.19 -15.92
N SER A 77 -3.37 -20.25 -16.11
CA SER A 77 -4.04 -19.83 -17.35
C SER A 77 -5.53 -20.19 -17.27
N ASP A 78 -6.39 -19.18 -17.43
CA ASP A 78 -7.84 -19.33 -17.53
C ASP A 78 -8.66 -19.54 -16.24
N CYS A 79 -8.29 -18.84 -15.16
CA CYS A 79 -9.24 -18.53 -14.08
C CYS A 79 -10.21 -17.42 -14.51
N GLY A 80 -11.07 -17.70 -15.49
CA GLY A 80 -12.30 -16.96 -15.68
C GLY A 80 -13.22 -17.25 -14.49
N LEU A 81 -13.04 -16.54 -13.38
CA LEU A 81 -13.99 -16.56 -12.26
C LEU A 81 -15.37 -16.22 -12.86
N ASN A 82 -16.30 -17.15 -12.76
CA ASN A 82 -17.68 -16.86 -13.12
C ASN A 82 -18.27 -15.92 -12.07
N ALA A 83 -19.27 -15.12 -12.45
CA ALA A 83 -19.94 -14.19 -11.53
C ALA A 83 -20.43 -14.87 -10.24
N LEU A 84 -20.65 -16.19 -10.26
CA LEU A 84 -21.04 -16.98 -9.11
C LEU A 84 -19.97 -17.03 -7.99
N GLN A 85 -18.67 -16.97 -8.31
CA GLN A 85 -17.61 -16.97 -7.28
C GLN A 85 -17.44 -15.60 -6.61
N VAL A 86 -17.71 -14.52 -7.34
CA VAL A 86 -17.85 -13.18 -6.77
C VAL A 86 -19.08 -13.15 -5.85
N LEU A 87 -20.21 -13.72 -6.29
CA LEU A 87 -21.44 -13.81 -5.50
C LEU A 87 -21.35 -14.79 -4.31
N SER A 88 -20.57 -15.88 -4.40
CA SER A 88 -20.42 -16.84 -3.29
C SER A 88 -19.54 -16.29 -2.16
N ALA A 89 -18.58 -15.42 -2.47
CA ALA A 89 -17.88 -14.63 -1.45
C ALA A 89 -18.81 -13.59 -0.78
N GLN A 90 -19.88 -13.17 -1.45
CA GLN A 90 -20.86 -12.19 -0.96
C GLN A 90 -21.96 -12.80 -0.05
N HIS A 91 -22.23 -14.10 -0.13
CA HIS A 91 -23.30 -14.75 0.66
C HIS A 91 -22.90 -15.25 2.06
N MET A 92 -21.67 -14.99 2.53
CA MET A 92 -21.41 -15.08 3.96
C MET A 92 -22.11 -13.90 4.66
N PRO A 93 -22.93 -14.12 5.70
CA PRO A 93 -23.47 -13.05 6.51
C PRO A 93 -22.35 -12.44 7.37
N TRP A 94 -21.49 -11.62 6.75
CA TRP A 94 -20.30 -11.00 7.37
C TRP A 94 -20.63 -10.12 8.59
N ARG A 95 -21.92 -9.84 8.87
CA ARG A 95 -22.43 -9.05 10.00
C ARG A 95 -23.08 -9.85 11.14
N ARG A 96 -23.03 -11.19 11.19
CA ARG A 96 -23.56 -11.93 12.36
C ARG A 96 -22.48 -12.16 13.42
N ARG A 97 -22.61 -11.43 14.54
CA ARG A 97 -21.90 -11.70 15.81
C ARG A 97 -22.10 -13.17 16.18
N GLY A 98 -21.04 -13.96 16.09
CA GLY A 98 -20.92 -15.19 16.87
C GLY A 98 -20.57 -14.79 18.30
N VAL A 99 -21.57 -14.57 19.15
CA VAL A 99 -21.35 -14.53 20.60
C VAL A 99 -21.00 -15.95 20.99
N LEU A 100 -19.71 -16.21 21.22
CA LEU A 100 -19.25 -17.46 21.83
C LEU A 100 -19.92 -17.54 23.22
N GLN A 101 -20.81 -18.52 23.44
CA GLN A 101 -21.36 -18.77 24.76
C GLN A 101 -20.25 -19.32 25.65
N VAL A 102 -19.76 -18.48 26.56
CA VAL A 102 -18.81 -18.87 27.61
C VAL A 102 -19.60 -19.48 28.75
N HIS A 103 -19.28 -20.72 29.10
CA HIS A 103 -19.82 -21.41 30.26
C HIS A 103 -19.40 -20.69 31.56
N PRO A 104 -20.26 -20.64 32.60
CA PRO A 104 -19.92 -20.03 33.87
C PRO A 104 -18.90 -20.92 34.59
N ALA A 105 -17.68 -20.42 34.76
CA ALA A 105 -16.66 -21.06 35.60
C ALA A 105 -16.15 -20.06 36.64
N GLU A 106 -16.24 -20.54 37.88
CA GLU A 106 -15.51 -20.23 39.10
C GLU A 106 -14.69 -18.93 39.19
N GLU A 107 -14.97 -18.24 40.29
CA GLU A 107 -14.29 -17.08 40.88
C GLU A 107 -12.79 -17.35 41.06
N SER A 108 -12.03 -17.13 39.98
CA SER A 108 -10.57 -17.17 39.98
C SER A 108 -10.03 -15.74 39.88
N GLN A 109 -8.89 -15.53 40.55
CA GLN A 109 -8.10 -14.30 40.63
C GLN A 109 -8.21 -13.47 39.34
N GLU A 110 -8.37 -12.14 39.45
CA GLU A 110 -8.32 -11.18 38.33
C GLU A 110 -7.04 -11.37 37.53
N THR A 111 -7.05 -12.36 36.63
CA THR A 111 -6.07 -12.53 35.57
C THR A 111 -6.16 -11.27 34.76
N GLU A 112 -5.04 -10.55 34.61
CA GLU A 112 -4.91 -9.40 33.71
C GLU A 112 -5.74 -9.67 32.45
N ALA A 113 -6.92 -9.05 32.39
CA ALA A 113 -7.86 -9.30 31.32
C ALA A 113 -7.11 -9.06 30.02
N SER A 114 -6.97 -10.11 29.19
CA SER A 114 -6.09 -10.09 28.02
C SER A 114 -6.39 -8.84 27.20
N GLN A 115 -5.45 -7.89 27.21
CA GLN A 115 -5.68 -6.59 26.62
C GLN A 115 -5.91 -6.73 25.11
N GLU A 116 -7.12 -6.41 24.63
CA GLU A 116 -7.43 -6.48 23.21
C GLU A 116 -6.82 -5.27 22.49
N TYR A 117 -5.81 -5.52 21.67
CA TYR A 117 -5.24 -4.50 20.79
C TYR A 117 -6.14 -4.28 19.57
N GLY A 118 -6.28 -3.02 19.18
CA GLY A 118 -6.95 -2.66 17.95
C GLY A 118 -6.21 -3.15 16.71
N LEU A 119 -6.99 -3.49 15.69
CA LEU A 119 -6.51 -3.93 14.39
C LEU A 119 -7.16 -3.09 13.29
N VAL A 120 -6.49 -3.02 12.15
CA VAL A 120 -7.10 -2.52 10.92
C VAL A 120 -7.99 -3.59 10.33
N TYR A 121 -9.27 -3.27 10.21
CA TYR A 121 -10.29 -4.16 9.65
C TYR A 121 -10.21 -4.27 8.13
N ALA A 122 -10.01 -3.14 7.43
CA ALA A 122 -9.91 -3.07 5.97
C ALA A 122 -9.03 -1.90 5.51
N LEU A 123 -8.40 -2.06 4.35
CA LEU A 123 -7.47 -1.12 3.73
C LEU A 123 -7.99 -0.70 2.35
N TYR A 124 -8.15 0.60 2.13
CA TYR A 124 -8.59 1.17 0.86
C TYR A 124 -7.63 2.22 0.36
N THR A 125 -7.00 2.00 -0.79
CA THR A 125 -6.00 2.94 -1.32
C THR A 125 -6.26 3.33 -2.77
N TYR A 126 -5.88 4.56 -3.13
CA TYR A 126 -6.13 5.14 -4.45
C TYR A 126 -4.83 5.71 -4.99
N GLY A 127 -4.30 5.16 -6.08
CA GLY A 127 -3.07 5.66 -6.71
C GLY A 127 -1.87 5.61 -5.77
N ALA A 128 -1.86 4.69 -4.81
CA ALA A 128 -0.77 4.59 -3.84
C ALA A 128 0.49 4.07 -4.52
N PRO A 129 1.69 4.63 -4.22
CA PRO A 129 2.96 4.04 -4.60
C PRO A 129 3.25 2.78 -3.78
N SER A 130 3.99 1.84 -4.36
CA SER A 130 4.35 0.59 -3.71
C SER A 130 5.32 0.82 -2.53
N THR A 131 5.21 0.02 -1.47
CA THR A 131 5.83 0.35 -0.17
C THR A 131 6.82 -0.66 0.40
N SER A 132 6.83 -1.93 -0.01
CA SER A 132 7.70 -2.93 0.62
C SER A 132 8.15 -4.07 -0.29
N LYS A 133 9.22 -4.78 0.09
CA LYS A 133 9.57 -6.12 -0.44
C LYS A 133 9.94 -7.08 0.70
N PRO A 134 9.25 -8.23 0.85
CA PRO A 134 8.09 -8.66 0.08
C PRO A 134 6.89 -7.72 0.30
N ALA A 135 5.84 -7.92 -0.50
CA ALA A 135 4.55 -7.26 -0.33
C ALA A 135 4.04 -7.43 1.11
N PHE A 136 3.51 -6.35 1.71
CA PHE A 136 2.91 -6.44 3.03
C PHE A 136 1.77 -7.44 3.08
N GLN A 137 1.63 -8.07 4.25
CA GLN A 137 0.62 -9.08 4.53
C GLN A 137 -0.15 -8.71 5.78
N ASP A 138 -1.42 -9.10 5.83
CA ASP A 138 -2.21 -9.05 7.05
C ASP A 138 -1.84 -10.24 7.94
N LEU A 139 -0.91 -10.04 8.87
CA LEU A 139 -0.45 -11.12 9.75
C LEU A 139 -1.48 -11.55 10.79
N SER A 140 -2.56 -10.78 10.97
CA SER A 140 -3.66 -11.13 11.87
C SER A 140 -4.63 -12.15 11.27
N ARG A 141 -4.49 -12.47 9.97
CA ARG A 141 -5.41 -13.33 9.23
C ARG A 141 -4.72 -14.57 8.65
N PRO A 142 -5.42 -15.71 8.55
CA PRO A 142 -4.91 -16.89 7.88
C PRO A 142 -4.55 -16.67 6.40
N SER A 143 -5.38 -15.90 5.67
CA SER A 143 -5.18 -15.62 4.25
C SER A 143 -3.94 -14.75 3.94
N ARG A 144 -3.32 -14.15 4.96
CA ARG A 144 -2.22 -13.18 4.83
C ARG A 144 -2.54 -11.99 3.90
N SER A 145 -3.82 -11.73 3.67
CA SER A 145 -4.32 -10.69 2.78
C SER A 145 -5.30 -9.78 3.52
N PHE A 146 -5.13 -8.47 3.31
CA PHE A 146 -6.00 -7.44 3.86
C PHE A 146 -7.38 -7.50 3.22
N ARG A 147 -8.42 -7.18 4.00
CA ARG A 147 -9.72 -6.77 3.45
C ARG A 147 -9.60 -5.38 2.83
N GLY A 148 -10.56 -5.05 1.98
CA GLY A 148 -10.69 -3.73 1.35
C GLY A 148 -10.40 -3.79 -0.14
N LEU A 149 -9.89 -2.68 -0.69
CA LEU A 149 -9.66 -2.54 -2.12
C LEU A 149 -8.55 -1.53 -2.40
N ARG A 150 -7.52 -1.98 -3.10
CA ARG A 150 -6.55 -1.08 -3.74
C ARG A 150 -7.02 -0.74 -5.14
N CYS A 151 -7.04 0.54 -5.46
CA CYS A 151 -7.40 1.05 -6.78
C CYS A 151 -6.25 1.83 -7.40
N TYR A 152 -6.07 1.68 -8.71
CA TYR A 152 -5.29 2.62 -9.52
C TYR A 152 -6.02 2.86 -10.85
N THR A 153 -5.79 4.00 -11.48
CA THR A 153 -6.42 4.36 -12.76
C THR A 153 -5.50 4.03 -13.93
N GLU A 154 -6.08 3.50 -15.01
CA GLU A 154 -5.37 3.33 -16.27
C GLU A 154 -6.28 3.59 -17.48
N ASN A 155 -5.69 4.09 -18.56
CA ASN A 155 -6.31 4.19 -19.87
C ASN A 155 -5.61 3.24 -20.85
N ILE A 156 -6.39 2.52 -21.66
CA ILE A 156 -5.86 1.65 -22.72
C ILE A 156 -5.95 2.39 -24.06
N LEU A 157 -4.81 2.80 -24.56
CA LEU A 157 -4.64 3.43 -25.86
C LEU A 157 -4.48 2.33 -26.91
N LYS A 158 -5.43 2.26 -27.85
CA LYS A 158 -5.35 1.35 -28.99
C LYS A 158 -4.53 2.00 -30.10
N THR A 159 -3.28 1.57 -30.23
CA THR A 159 -2.42 1.90 -31.37
C THR A 159 -2.34 0.70 -32.31
N PRO A 160 -2.27 0.88 -33.65
CA PRO A 160 -2.13 -0.24 -34.58
C PRO A 160 -0.92 -1.13 -34.20
N GLY A 161 -1.20 -2.38 -33.83
CA GLY A 161 -0.17 -3.38 -33.51
C GLY A 161 0.33 -3.42 -32.05
N VAL A 162 0.00 -2.44 -31.20
CA VAL A 162 0.41 -2.44 -29.77
C VAL A 162 -0.65 -1.76 -28.90
N ASP A 163 -1.12 -2.46 -27.87
CA ASP A 163 -1.91 -1.86 -26.78
C ASP A 163 -0.96 -1.14 -25.83
N SER A 164 -1.02 0.20 -25.81
CA SER A 164 -0.29 1.01 -24.82
C SER A 164 -1.19 1.36 -23.65
N ARG A 165 -0.60 1.48 -22.46
CA ARG A 165 -1.31 1.82 -21.22
C ARG A 165 -0.80 3.13 -20.66
N GLN A 166 -1.69 4.07 -20.41
CA GLN A 166 -1.40 5.21 -19.55
C GLN A 166 -1.83 4.83 -18.13
N ILE A 167 -0.97 5.02 -17.16
CA ILE A 167 -1.16 4.55 -15.79
C ILE A 167 -0.93 5.71 -14.84
N ASP A 168 -1.73 5.76 -13.78
CA ASP A 168 -1.49 6.63 -12.64
C ASP A 168 0.00 6.65 -12.25
N PHE A 169 0.59 7.85 -12.26
CA PHE A 169 2.03 7.99 -12.05
C PHE A 169 2.51 7.40 -10.73
N ALA A 170 1.75 7.61 -9.65
CA ALA A 170 2.18 7.24 -8.32
C ALA A 170 2.15 5.72 -8.14
N ALA A 171 1.16 5.05 -8.74
CA ALA A 171 1.03 3.59 -8.68
C ALA A 171 2.19 2.83 -9.33
N LEU A 172 2.87 3.42 -10.33
CA LEU A 172 3.95 2.79 -11.11
C LEU A 172 5.36 3.17 -10.65
N TRP A 173 5.49 4.21 -9.82
CA TRP A 173 6.74 4.97 -9.68
C TRP A 173 7.92 4.22 -9.01
N MET A 174 7.65 3.17 -8.25
CA MET A 174 8.61 2.60 -7.30
C MET A 174 8.90 1.12 -7.58
N PRO A 175 10.13 0.65 -7.33
CA PRO A 175 10.48 -0.75 -7.58
C PRO A 175 9.92 -1.72 -6.54
N PHE A 176 9.16 -1.26 -5.52
CA PHE A 176 8.61 -2.08 -4.43
C PHE A 176 7.33 -2.82 -4.86
N LEU A 177 6.72 -3.56 -3.93
CA LEU A 177 5.41 -4.19 -4.13
C LEU A 177 4.34 -3.47 -3.29
N HIS A 178 3.11 -3.51 -3.80
CA HIS A 178 1.90 -3.10 -3.09
C HIS A 178 1.51 -4.17 -2.05
N PRO A 179 0.69 -3.85 -1.04
CA PRO A 179 0.21 -4.85 -0.08
C PRO A 179 -0.65 -5.93 -0.75
N ARG A 180 -0.75 -7.10 -0.10
CA ARG A 180 -1.69 -8.17 -0.51
C ARG A 180 -3.13 -7.81 -0.13
N VAL A 181 -3.82 -7.11 -1.02
CA VAL A 181 -5.21 -6.67 -0.87
C VAL A 181 -5.90 -6.81 -2.23
N PRO A 182 -7.22 -7.06 -2.32
CA PRO A 182 -7.90 -7.07 -3.61
C PRO A 182 -7.55 -5.81 -4.43
N THR A 183 -7.23 -5.99 -5.70
CA THR A 183 -6.75 -4.92 -6.59
C THR A 183 -7.77 -4.66 -7.71
N LEU A 184 -8.07 -3.39 -7.99
CA LEU A 184 -8.90 -2.95 -9.10
C LEU A 184 -8.14 -1.94 -9.97
N ALA A 185 -7.94 -2.26 -11.25
CA ALA A 185 -7.44 -1.33 -12.25
C ALA A 185 -8.61 -0.59 -12.90
N LEU A 186 -8.87 0.63 -12.45
CA LEU A 186 -9.98 1.45 -12.90
C LEU A 186 -9.78 1.93 -14.34
N ARG A 187 -10.61 1.45 -15.26
CA ARG A 187 -10.58 1.85 -16.67
C ARG A 187 -11.73 2.76 -17.06
N TRP A 188 -11.47 3.69 -17.98
CA TRP A 188 -12.52 4.55 -18.53
C TRP A 188 -13.34 3.83 -19.59
N LYS A 189 -14.67 3.73 -19.39
CA LYS A 189 -15.64 3.18 -20.35
C LYS A 189 -15.28 1.78 -20.87
N ARG A 190 -14.59 0.99 -20.05
CA ARG A 190 -14.16 -0.39 -20.35
C ARG A 190 -14.18 -1.20 -19.07
N ASN A 191 -14.22 -2.52 -19.21
CA ASN A 191 -14.11 -3.43 -18.08
C ASN A 191 -12.76 -3.26 -17.38
N SER A 192 -12.82 -2.96 -16.08
CA SER A 192 -11.72 -2.87 -15.14
C SER A 192 -11.23 -4.29 -14.78
N PRO A 193 -9.93 -4.59 -14.93
CA PRO A 193 -9.33 -5.77 -14.32
C PRO A 193 -9.51 -5.75 -12.80
N TYR A 194 -9.92 -6.88 -12.24
CA TYR A 194 -10.10 -7.06 -10.81
C TYR A 194 -9.43 -8.36 -10.38
N TRP A 195 -8.58 -8.26 -9.37
CA TRP A 195 -7.87 -9.39 -8.76
C TRP A 195 -8.36 -9.53 -7.30
N PRO A 196 -9.17 -10.55 -6.98
CA PRO A 196 -9.67 -10.76 -5.62
C PRO A 196 -8.58 -11.36 -4.70
N GLY A 197 -8.93 -11.59 -3.43
CA GLY A 197 -8.03 -12.24 -2.45
C GLY A 197 -6.76 -11.42 -2.21
N SER A 198 -5.59 -12.04 -2.41
CA SER A 198 -4.28 -11.38 -2.29
C SER A 198 -4.04 -10.27 -3.31
N GLY A 199 -4.93 -10.13 -4.30
CA GLY A 199 -4.86 -9.15 -5.37
C GLY A 199 -3.66 -9.34 -6.27
N ALA A 200 -3.15 -8.22 -6.78
CA ALA A 200 -1.99 -8.19 -7.66
C ALA A 200 -0.94 -7.19 -7.11
N PRO A 201 -0.11 -7.60 -6.13
CA PRO A 201 0.90 -6.75 -5.50
C PRO A 201 1.92 -6.12 -6.46
N ALA A 202 2.19 -6.77 -7.59
CA ALA A 202 3.12 -6.29 -8.60
C ALA A 202 2.49 -5.31 -9.61
N GLU A 203 1.16 -5.19 -9.63
CA GLU A 203 0.47 -4.30 -10.57
C GLU A 203 0.35 -2.86 -10.03
N PRO A 204 0.49 -1.83 -10.86
CA PRO A 204 0.79 -1.90 -12.29
C PRO A 204 2.24 -2.31 -12.58
N LEU A 205 2.45 -3.18 -13.56
CA LEU A 205 3.81 -3.58 -14.00
C LEU A 205 4.54 -2.43 -14.69
N ASN A 206 5.81 -2.20 -14.37
CA ASN A 206 6.68 -1.26 -15.08
C ASN A 206 7.37 -1.95 -16.28
N VAL A 207 6.62 -2.11 -17.37
CA VAL A 207 7.04 -2.81 -18.60
C VAL A 207 6.89 -1.93 -19.84
N ALA A 208 7.51 -2.35 -20.94
CA ALA A 208 7.40 -1.64 -22.23
C ALA A 208 5.92 -1.48 -22.64
N GLY A 209 5.57 -0.28 -23.11
CA GLY A 209 4.20 0.08 -23.49
C GLY A 209 3.35 0.63 -22.35
N HIS A 210 3.88 0.70 -21.12
CA HIS A 210 3.24 1.41 -20.01
C HIS A 210 3.86 2.79 -19.83
N TYR A 211 3.00 3.81 -19.76
CA TYR A 211 3.37 5.21 -19.69
C TYR A 211 2.76 5.83 -18.45
N ILE A 212 3.55 6.64 -17.77
CA ILE A 212 3.10 7.43 -16.63
C ILE A 212 2.19 8.57 -17.13
N ASP A 213 1.03 8.73 -16.50
CA ASP A 213 0.11 9.84 -16.72
C ASP A 213 -0.31 10.46 -15.39
N VAL A 214 0.13 11.69 -15.16
CA VAL A 214 -0.17 12.46 -13.94
C VAL A 214 -1.65 12.87 -13.89
N GLY A 215 -2.29 13.05 -15.06
CA GLY A 215 -3.70 13.42 -15.12
C GLY A 215 -4.63 12.35 -14.55
N LEU A 216 -4.22 11.07 -14.61
CA LEU A 216 -4.97 9.94 -14.05
C LEU A 216 -5.00 9.93 -12.51
N HIS A 217 -4.16 10.74 -11.86
CA HIS A 217 -4.01 10.83 -10.41
C HIS A 217 -4.96 11.87 -9.76
N SER A 218 -6.09 12.17 -10.41
CA SER A 218 -7.04 13.19 -9.96
C SER A 218 -8.26 12.58 -9.27
N GLN A 219 -8.90 13.31 -8.34
CA GLN A 219 -10.14 12.85 -7.69
C GLN A 219 -11.20 12.45 -8.71
N LYS A 220 -11.37 13.29 -9.75
CA LYS A 220 -12.35 13.08 -10.81
C LYS A 220 -12.16 11.73 -11.50
N ASP A 221 -10.91 11.39 -11.82
CA ASP A 221 -10.55 10.17 -12.51
C ASP A 221 -10.90 8.91 -11.70
N TYR A 222 -10.71 8.94 -10.38
CA TYR A 222 -11.12 7.85 -9.50
C TYR A 222 -12.64 7.79 -9.33
N VAL A 223 -13.26 8.91 -8.98
CA VAL A 223 -14.71 9.00 -8.69
C VAL A 223 -15.54 8.57 -9.90
N ASP A 224 -15.27 9.12 -11.09
CA ASP A 224 -16.10 8.82 -12.25
C ASP A 224 -15.98 7.35 -12.69
N ARG A 225 -14.81 6.71 -12.46
CA ARG A 225 -14.59 5.29 -12.79
C ARG A 225 -15.17 4.36 -11.73
N LEU A 226 -15.05 4.70 -10.45
CA LEU A 226 -15.67 3.94 -9.36
C LEU A 226 -17.20 4.03 -9.38
N ALA A 227 -17.77 5.10 -9.94
CA ALA A 227 -19.22 5.21 -10.15
C ALA A 227 -19.77 4.22 -11.19
N ARG A 228 -18.91 3.55 -11.96
CA ARG A 228 -19.28 2.63 -13.05
C ARG A 228 -18.29 1.47 -13.17
N VAL A 229 -18.24 0.62 -12.15
CA VAL A 229 -17.31 -0.51 -12.13
C VAL A 229 -17.90 -1.66 -12.94
N THR A 230 -17.27 -2.00 -14.05
CA THR A 230 -17.59 -3.21 -14.82
C THR A 230 -16.37 -4.10 -14.83
N ILE A 231 -16.54 -5.40 -14.63
CA ILE A 231 -15.45 -6.39 -14.65
C ILE A 231 -15.71 -7.43 -15.74
N LYS A 232 -14.64 -8.02 -16.31
CA LYS A 232 -14.80 -9.05 -17.35
C LYS A 232 -15.52 -10.26 -16.76
N GLY A 233 -16.59 -10.70 -17.41
CA GLY A 233 -17.42 -11.83 -16.94
C GLY A 233 -18.45 -11.46 -15.87
N GLY A 234 -18.47 -10.21 -15.39
CA GLY A 234 -19.47 -9.71 -14.45
C GLY A 234 -20.80 -9.34 -15.12
N HIS A 235 -21.89 -9.45 -14.37
CA HIS A 235 -23.23 -9.04 -14.80
C HIS A 235 -23.51 -7.58 -14.42
N GLY A 236 -23.01 -6.65 -15.24
CA GLY A 236 -23.36 -5.23 -15.11
C GLY A 236 -22.42 -4.42 -14.22
N ASP A 237 -22.98 -3.34 -13.67
CA ASP A 237 -22.27 -2.33 -12.89
C ASP A 237 -22.24 -2.71 -11.40
N LEU A 238 -21.04 -2.87 -10.86
CA LEU A 238 -20.77 -3.36 -9.51
C LEU A 238 -20.52 -2.23 -8.49
N HIS A 239 -20.66 -0.95 -8.85
CA HIS A 239 -20.33 0.16 -7.93
C HIS A 239 -21.14 0.16 -6.62
N THR A 240 -22.29 -0.51 -6.59
CA THR A 240 -23.15 -0.65 -5.39
C THR A 240 -22.84 -1.89 -4.56
N GLU A 241 -21.96 -2.77 -5.04
CA GLU A 241 -21.58 -4.01 -4.36
C GLU A 241 -20.28 -3.82 -3.58
N GLU A 242 -20.12 -4.55 -2.47
CA GLU A 242 -18.84 -4.61 -1.78
C GLU A 242 -17.81 -5.42 -2.60
N PRO A 243 -16.53 -5.00 -2.62
CA PRO A 243 -15.93 -3.89 -1.86
C PRO A 243 -16.02 -2.51 -2.54
N PHE A 244 -16.66 -2.41 -3.71
CA PHE A 244 -16.65 -1.22 -4.57
C PHE A 244 -17.49 -0.07 -3.99
N ALA A 245 -18.61 -0.37 -3.32
CA ALA A 245 -19.45 0.63 -2.68
C ALA A 245 -18.70 1.42 -1.59
N LEU A 246 -17.99 0.72 -0.69
CA LEU A 246 -17.14 1.38 0.29
C LEU A 246 -15.96 2.10 -0.35
N ALA A 247 -15.35 1.55 -1.40
CA ALA A 247 -14.29 2.25 -2.14
C ALA A 247 -14.80 3.57 -2.75
N PHE A 248 -16.01 3.58 -3.31
CA PHE A 248 -16.62 4.80 -3.83
C PHE A 248 -16.90 5.83 -2.72
N LYS A 249 -17.25 5.42 -1.50
CA LYS A 249 -17.38 6.36 -0.37
C LYS A 249 -16.01 6.85 0.13
N TYR A 250 -15.05 5.94 0.31
CA TYR A 250 -13.77 6.24 0.93
C TYR A 250 -12.84 7.05 0.04
N VAL A 251 -13.02 7.04 -1.29
CA VAL A 251 -12.25 7.95 -2.17
C VAL A 251 -12.53 9.41 -1.85
N PHE A 252 -13.76 9.78 -1.48
CA PHE A 252 -14.09 11.15 -1.08
C PHE A 252 -13.41 11.54 0.25
N MET A 253 -13.23 10.58 1.15
CA MET A 253 -12.48 10.80 2.39
C MET A 253 -10.99 10.96 2.09
N ALA A 254 -10.42 10.08 1.26
CA ALA A 254 -9.01 10.13 0.87
C ALA A 254 -8.64 11.47 0.21
N PHE A 255 -9.49 12.00 -0.68
CA PHE A 255 -9.29 13.34 -1.27
C PHE A 255 -9.70 14.47 -0.33
N GLY A 256 -10.69 14.28 0.52
CA GLY A 256 -11.04 15.25 1.57
C GLY A 256 -9.91 15.49 2.59
N ALA A 257 -8.92 14.60 2.64
CA ALA A 257 -7.77 14.74 3.53
C ALA A 257 -6.81 15.87 3.14
N TYR A 258 -6.85 16.36 1.89
CA TYR A 258 -6.07 17.51 1.41
C TYR A 258 -6.64 18.86 1.88
N ASP A 259 -7.35 18.86 3.01
CA ASP A 259 -8.07 20.02 3.54
C ASP A 259 -7.12 21.22 3.75
N GLU A 260 -7.54 22.40 3.31
CA GLU A 260 -6.84 23.70 3.47
C GLU A 260 -5.49 23.88 2.73
N GLN A 261 -5.29 23.27 1.57
CA GLN A 261 -4.10 23.51 0.73
C GLN A 261 -4.13 24.87 0.00
N GLY A 262 -4.16 25.98 0.75
CA GLY A 262 -3.85 27.33 0.25
C GLY A 262 -4.74 27.91 -0.87
N PRO A 263 -4.49 29.18 -1.27
CA PRO A 263 -5.24 29.83 -2.34
C PRO A 263 -4.90 29.19 -3.69
N GLY A 264 -5.84 28.44 -4.27
CA GLY A 264 -5.74 27.88 -5.62
C GLY A 264 -6.24 26.45 -5.77
N TYR A 265 -6.34 25.69 -4.67
CA TYR A 265 -6.97 24.38 -4.67
C TYR A 265 -8.46 24.52 -4.34
N ASN A 266 -9.32 24.34 -5.36
CA ASN A 266 -10.78 24.31 -5.20
C ASN A 266 -11.26 22.94 -4.68
N GLU A 267 -10.45 22.27 -3.86
CA GLU A 267 -10.85 20.98 -3.29
C GLU A 267 -11.82 21.22 -2.13
N LYS A 268 -12.86 20.40 -2.09
CA LYS A 268 -13.83 20.44 -1.00
C LYS A 268 -13.15 19.94 0.28
N THR A 269 -13.41 20.61 1.39
CA THR A 269 -12.93 20.18 2.72
C THR A 269 -13.44 18.78 3.06
N MET A 270 -12.80 18.07 4.00
CA MET A 270 -13.27 16.75 4.45
C MET A 270 -14.77 16.78 4.79
N ARG A 271 -15.21 17.81 5.53
CA ARG A 271 -16.61 17.97 5.93
C ARG A 271 -17.54 18.17 4.74
N GLN A 272 -17.13 18.97 3.75
CA GLN A 272 -17.90 19.16 2.52
C GLN A 272 -17.99 17.88 1.68
N GLN A 273 -16.91 17.07 1.63
CA GLN A 273 -16.92 15.77 0.97
C GLN A 273 -17.89 14.81 1.66
N LEU A 274 -17.84 14.71 3.00
CA LEU A 274 -18.75 13.87 3.78
C LEU A 274 -20.21 14.31 3.61
N ALA A 275 -20.51 15.60 3.73
CA ALA A 275 -21.88 16.10 3.55
C ALA A 275 -22.46 15.79 2.16
N ALA A 276 -21.62 15.73 1.13
CA ALA A 276 -22.06 15.48 -0.24
C ALA A 276 -22.13 13.98 -0.62
N HIS A 277 -21.29 13.14 -0.02
CA HIS A 277 -21.04 11.79 -0.53
C HIS A 277 -21.04 10.68 0.54
N ALA A 278 -21.06 11.04 1.82
CA ALA A 278 -21.02 10.11 2.94
C ALA A 278 -21.69 10.74 4.18
N GLU A 279 -22.96 11.14 4.05
CA GLU A 279 -23.69 11.87 5.10
C GLU A 279 -23.87 11.06 6.40
N ASP A 280 -23.72 9.74 6.33
CA ASP A 280 -23.69 8.80 7.43
C ASP A 280 -22.41 8.91 8.28
N PHE A 281 -21.41 9.67 7.82
CA PHE A 281 -20.13 9.86 8.50
C PHE A 281 -19.98 11.26 9.11
N LYS A 282 -19.13 11.39 10.13
CA LYS A 282 -18.73 12.67 10.76
C LYS A 282 -17.26 12.67 11.15
N VAL A 283 -16.61 13.83 11.14
CA VAL A 283 -15.21 13.97 11.57
C VAL A 283 -15.16 13.99 13.09
N VAL A 284 -14.48 13.02 13.72
CA VAL A 284 -14.42 12.88 15.20
C VAL A 284 -13.03 13.19 15.78
N ALA A 285 -12.03 13.28 14.91
CA ALA A 285 -10.71 13.80 15.21
C ALA A 285 -10.03 14.31 13.92
N GLN A 286 -9.22 15.36 14.06
CA GLN A 286 -8.29 15.83 13.05
C GLN A 286 -7.00 16.21 13.77
N GLU A 287 -5.88 15.70 13.29
CA GLU A 287 -4.56 16.11 13.73
C GLU A 287 -3.76 16.59 12.53
N VAL A 288 -2.99 17.65 12.74
CA VAL A 288 -2.16 18.25 11.70
C VAL A 288 -0.73 18.29 12.20
N LEU A 289 0.16 17.59 11.51
CA LEU A 289 1.59 17.76 11.72
C LEU A 289 2.08 18.86 10.80
N LYS A 290 2.43 20.01 11.38
CA LYS A 290 3.02 21.13 10.64
C LYS A 290 4.53 20.92 10.55
N THR A 291 5.03 20.76 9.35
CA THR A 291 6.46 20.76 9.05
C THR A 291 6.84 22.08 8.37
N VAL A 292 8.13 22.27 8.10
CA VAL A 292 8.60 23.41 7.29
C VAL A 292 8.14 23.28 5.83
N GLU A 293 7.87 22.05 5.37
CA GLU A 293 7.62 21.72 3.97
C GLU A 293 6.12 21.68 3.65
N ALA A 294 5.31 21.13 4.55
CA ALA A 294 3.87 21.00 4.40
C ALA A 294 3.13 20.78 5.74
N ASN A 295 1.80 20.84 5.65
CA ASN A 295 0.91 20.31 6.67
C ASN A 295 0.52 18.88 6.28
N ASP A 296 0.64 17.95 7.21
CA ASP A 296 0.17 16.58 7.04
C ASP A 296 -1.06 16.35 7.93
N ASN A 297 -2.23 16.28 7.30
CA ASN A 297 -3.48 16.00 7.96
C ASN A 297 -3.70 14.49 8.18
N ILE A 298 -4.24 14.16 9.34
CA ILE A 298 -4.77 12.83 9.67
C ILE A 298 -6.16 13.01 10.27
N PHE A 299 -7.15 12.33 9.69
CA PHE A 299 -8.53 12.38 10.17
C PHE A 299 -8.95 11.03 10.74
N ILE A 300 -9.83 11.09 11.74
CA ILE A 300 -10.70 9.96 12.07
C ILE A 300 -12.12 10.39 11.74
N VAL A 301 -12.75 9.62 10.86
CA VAL A 301 -14.15 9.79 10.50
C VAL A 301 -14.94 8.61 11.07
N GLN A 302 -16.10 8.85 11.68
CA GLN A 302 -16.93 7.80 12.30
C GLN A 302 -18.28 7.70 11.60
N ASP A 303 -18.71 6.47 11.29
CA ASP A 303 -20.08 6.14 10.89
C ASP A 303 -21.04 6.37 12.07
N LYS A 304 -22.09 7.16 11.84
CA LYS A 304 -23.05 7.57 12.87
C LYS A 304 -23.85 6.40 13.44
N ASN A 305 -23.99 5.31 12.69
CA ASN A 305 -24.85 4.17 13.01
C ASN A 305 -24.05 2.97 13.52
N SER A 306 -23.01 2.55 12.78
CA SER A 306 -22.21 1.37 13.15
C SER A 306 -21.11 1.66 14.15
N LEU A 307 -20.74 2.94 14.34
CA LEU A 307 -19.58 3.37 15.12
C LEU A 307 -18.24 2.87 14.54
N ASP A 308 -18.25 2.36 13.31
CA ASP A 308 -17.04 2.08 12.55
C ASP A 308 -16.31 3.39 12.27
N CYS A 309 -14.99 3.34 12.29
CA CYS A 309 -14.15 4.48 11.99
C CYS A 309 -13.32 4.24 10.74
N VAL A 310 -12.98 5.34 10.08
CA VAL A 310 -12.00 5.40 9.00
C VAL A 310 -10.87 6.33 9.43
N LEU A 311 -9.66 5.78 9.54
CA LEU A 311 -8.45 6.56 9.68
C LEU A 311 -7.98 6.98 8.29
N VAL A 312 -7.88 8.28 8.05
CA VAL A 312 -7.59 8.84 6.74
C VAL A 312 -6.24 9.54 6.78
N PHE A 313 -5.35 9.16 5.87
CA PHE A 313 -4.04 9.79 5.69
C PHE A 313 -4.05 10.71 4.46
N GLU A 314 -3.61 11.96 4.64
CA GLU A 314 -3.35 12.86 3.52
C GLU A 314 -2.16 12.39 2.68
N GLY A 315 -2.22 12.62 1.37
CA GLY A 315 -1.08 12.49 0.49
C GLY A 315 -0.17 13.71 0.48
N THR A 316 0.70 13.79 -0.52
CA THR A 316 1.53 14.97 -0.72
C THR A 316 0.79 15.98 -1.58
N SER A 317 0.80 17.24 -1.18
CA SER A 317 0.21 18.36 -1.93
C SER A 317 1.22 19.19 -2.74
N SER A 318 2.52 18.92 -2.54
CA SER A 318 3.61 19.67 -3.15
C SER A 318 4.51 18.74 -3.98
N PRO A 319 4.74 19.05 -5.28
CA PRO A 319 5.72 18.33 -6.10
C PRO A 319 7.14 18.29 -5.49
N LEU A 320 7.48 19.25 -4.61
CA LEU A 320 8.78 19.28 -3.94
C LEU A 320 8.94 18.15 -2.91
N GLU A 321 7.87 17.77 -2.20
CA GLU A 321 7.88 16.63 -1.27
C GLU A 321 7.97 15.28 -2.00
N LEU A 322 7.52 15.22 -3.26
CA LEU A 322 7.70 14.02 -4.07
C LEU A 322 9.20 13.68 -4.19
N GLN A 323 10.07 14.70 -4.17
CA GLN A 323 11.52 14.52 -4.26
C GLN A 323 12.13 13.85 -3.02
N THR A 324 11.68 14.19 -1.81
CA THR A 324 12.13 13.52 -0.57
C THR A 324 11.55 12.11 -0.46
N SER A 325 10.40 11.88 -1.10
CA SER A 325 9.81 10.55 -1.31
C SER A 325 10.59 9.68 -2.31
N LEU A 326 11.60 10.22 -3.02
CA LEU A 326 12.45 9.45 -3.95
C LEU A 326 13.55 8.63 -3.28
N LYS A 327 13.54 8.47 -1.95
CA LYS A 327 14.48 7.54 -1.28
C LYS A 327 14.15 6.10 -1.68
N GLN A 328 14.76 5.61 -2.75
CA GLN A 328 14.51 4.29 -3.34
C GLN A 328 15.13 3.10 -2.57
N PHE A 329 15.57 3.29 -1.32
CA PHE A 329 16.11 2.20 -0.50
C PHE A 329 15.09 1.80 0.57
N GLY A 330 15.05 0.51 0.91
CA GLY A 330 14.21 0.02 2.00
C GLY A 330 14.95 -0.07 3.32
N THR A 331 14.17 -0.11 4.40
CA THR A 331 14.63 -0.18 5.79
C THR A 331 13.67 -1.03 6.63
N GLY A 332 13.97 -1.17 7.92
CA GLY A 332 13.09 -1.85 8.86
C GLY A 332 11.93 -0.96 9.33
N TYR A 333 10.74 -1.55 9.46
CA TYR A 333 9.63 -0.93 10.19
C TYR A 333 8.71 -1.99 10.78
N CYS A 334 8.41 -1.92 12.07
CA CYS A 334 7.46 -2.83 12.71
C CYS A 334 7.80 -4.32 12.48
N GLY A 335 9.09 -4.64 12.54
CA GLY A 335 9.69 -5.94 12.21
C GLY A 335 9.65 -6.38 10.74
N PHE A 336 9.08 -5.59 9.83
CA PHE A 336 9.16 -5.85 8.39
C PHE A 336 10.49 -5.32 7.87
N THR A 337 11.05 -6.02 6.88
CA THR A 337 12.28 -5.62 6.19
C THR A 337 11.95 -4.95 4.86
N ASP A 338 12.90 -4.17 4.33
CA ASP A 338 12.83 -3.51 3.01
C ASP A 338 11.52 -2.72 2.79
N VAL A 339 11.11 -1.98 3.83
CA VAL A 339 10.03 -0.99 3.77
C VAL A 339 10.60 0.33 3.25
N HIS A 340 9.95 0.93 2.26
CA HIS A 340 10.37 2.18 1.64
C HIS A 340 10.70 3.27 2.66
N ALA A 341 11.97 3.71 2.71
CA ALA A 341 12.47 4.56 3.78
C ALA A 341 11.75 5.91 3.89
N GLY A 342 11.41 6.56 2.77
CA GLY A 342 10.71 7.85 2.77
C GLY A 342 9.35 7.80 3.49
N TYR A 343 8.44 6.95 2.99
CA TYR A 343 7.12 6.72 3.60
C TYR A 343 7.20 6.20 5.04
N ARG A 344 8.15 5.31 5.34
CA ARG A 344 8.41 4.81 6.69
C ARG A 344 8.79 5.94 7.65
N ASP A 345 9.73 6.79 7.26
CA ASP A 345 10.21 7.91 8.09
C ASP A 345 9.07 8.91 8.34
N LYS A 346 8.29 9.21 7.29
CA LYS A 346 7.12 10.09 7.37
C LYS A 346 6.05 9.52 8.31
N LEU A 347 5.68 8.24 8.15
CA LEU A 347 4.72 7.59 9.05
C LEU A 347 5.24 7.58 10.49
N SER A 348 6.51 7.24 10.71
CA SER A 348 7.10 7.25 12.05
C SER A 348 7.02 8.64 12.69
N MET A 349 7.33 9.70 11.95
CA MET A 349 7.17 11.07 12.45
C MET A 349 5.71 11.38 12.79
N LEU A 350 4.79 11.12 11.87
CA LEU A 350 3.37 11.35 12.06
C LEU A 350 2.86 10.63 13.31
N MET A 351 3.11 9.33 13.42
CA MET A 351 2.62 8.52 14.53
C MET A 351 3.19 8.99 15.87
N LYS A 352 4.46 9.42 15.92
CA LYS A 352 5.07 9.94 17.14
C LYS A 352 4.32 11.16 17.69
N TYR A 353 3.86 12.06 16.83
CA TYR A 353 3.24 13.31 17.23
C TYR A 353 1.72 13.26 17.33
N THR A 354 1.04 12.46 16.51
CA THR A 354 -0.43 12.44 16.45
C THR A 354 -1.06 11.31 17.24
N MET A 355 -0.42 10.12 17.33
CA MET A 355 -1.04 8.95 17.98
C MET A 355 -1.38 9.13 19.46
N PRO A 356 -0.62 9.89 20.28
CA PRO A 356 -1.06 10.15 21.66
C PRO A 356 -2.47 10.74 21.77
N LYS A 357 -2.89 11.53 20.77
CA LYS A 357 -4.23 12.14 20.71
C LYS A 357 -5.25 11.30 19.93
N LEU A 358 -4.79 10.57 18.90
CA LEU A 358 -5.66 9.70 18.08
C LEU A 358 -6.03 8.39 18.79
N ARG A 359 -5.13 7.78 19.59
CA ARG A 359 -5.37 6.48 20.25
C ARG A 359 -6.65 6.45 21.10
N PRO A 360 -6.94 7.45 21.97
CA PRO A 360 -8.18 7.46 22.74
C PRO A 360 -9.44 7.48 21.88
N LYS A 361 -9.35 8.00 20.64
CA LYS A 361 -10.46 8.05 19.67
C LYS A 361 -10.60 6.72 18.94
N LEU A 362 -9.50 6.17 18.43
CA LEU A 362 -9.46 4.84 17.80
C LEU A 362 -9.94 3.73 18.74
N ALA A 363 -9.67 3.87 20.04
CA ALA A 363 -10.14 2.94 21.07
C ALA A 363 -11.68 2.86 21.17
N LYS A 364 -12.41 3.89 20.72
CA LYS A 364 -13.88 3.99 20.79
C LYS A 364 -14.57 3.57 19.48
N CYS A 365 -13.83 3.08 18.51
CA CYS A 365 -14.36 2.61 17.24
C CYS A 365 -14.72 1.12 17.33
N GLU A 366 -15.84 0.71 16.74
CA GLU A 366 -16.22 -0.72 16.62
C GLU A 366 -15.21 -1.44 15.72
N LEU A 367 -15.05 -0.95 14.49
CA LEU A 367 -14.00 -1.34 13.54
C LEU A 367 -13.20 -0.12 13.10
N VAL A 368 -11.96 -0.34 12.65
CA VAL A 368 -11.12 0.72 12.06
C VAL A 368 -10.71 0.30 10.67
N SER A 369 -11.25 0.96 9.65
CA SER A 369 -10.72 0.91 8.29
C SER A 369 -9.67 2.01 8.10
N VAL A 370 -8.77 1.84 7.14
CA VAL A 370 -7.75 2.85 6.82
C VAL A 370 -7.83 3.19 5.34
N THR A 371 -7.73 4.48 5.02
CA THR A 371 -7.72 4.91 3.63
C THR A 371 -6.77 6.08 3.37
N GLY A 372 -6.36 6.22 2.11
CA GLY A 372 -5.51 7.31 1.65
C GLY A 372 -5.32 7.29 0.14
N HIS A 373 -5.01 8.48 -0.40
CA HIS A 373 -4.68 8.68 -1.80
C HIS A 373 -3.18 8.98 -1.95
N SER A 374 -2.57 8.60 -3.06
CA SER A 374 -1.16 8.91 -3.34
C SER A 374 -0.24 8.41 -2.21
N GLN A 375 0.69 9.24 -1.75
CA GLN A 375 1.48 9.00 -0.54
C GLN A 375 0.64 8.61 0.69
N GLY A 376 -0.56 9.19 0.88
CA GLY A 376 -1.43 8.84 2.00
C GLY A 376 -1.88 7.38 1.94
N GLY A 377 -2.04 6.84 0.73
CA GLY A 377 -2.26 5.42 0.52
C GLY A 377 -1.05 4.56 0.92
N ALA A 378 0.17 5.00 0.60
CA ALA A 378 1.38 4.32 1.06
C ALA A 378 1.53 4.34 2.60
N LEU A 379 1.17 5.46 3.24
CA LEU A 379 1.12 5.54 4.71
C LEU A 379 0.07 4.59 5.29
N ALA A 380 -1.11 4.51 4.65
CA ALA A 380 -2.17 3.57 5.01
C ALA A 380 -1.72 2.11 4.91
N ASP A 381 -0.96 1.74 3.86
CA ASP A 381 -0.41 0.40 3.67
C ASP A 381 0.53 0.00 4.83
N ILE A 382 1.53 0.86 5.12
CA ILE A 382 2.53 0.60 6.18
C ILE A 382 1.84 0.57 7.55
N PHE A 383 0.95 1.53 7.83
CA PHE A 383 0.21 1.59 9.10
C PHE A 383 -0.61 0.31 9.31
N SER A 384 -1.33 -0.14 8.29
CA SER A 384 -2.19 -1.32 8.38
C SER A 384 -1.39 -2.59 8.60
N ALA A 385 -0.28 -2.76 7.86
CA ALA A 385 0.61 -3.89 8.05
C ALA A 385 1.20 -3.93 9.47
N CYS A 386 1.63 -2.78 9.99
CA CYS A 386 2.18 -2.72 11.32
C CYS A 386 1.12 -3.00 12.40
N ALA A 387 -0.05 -2.35 12.35
CA ALA A 387 -1.14 -2.60 13.30
C ALA A 387 -1.56 -4.08 13.32
N ASN A 388 -1.62 -4.72 12.14
CA ASN A 388 -2.03 -6.12 12.03
C ASN A 388 -0.90 -7.12 12.29
N SER A 389 0.34 -6.67 12.54
CA SER A 389 1.48 -7.54 12.84
C SER A 389 1.46 -8.13 14.26
N ARG A 390 0.81 -7.43 15.21
CA ARG A 390 0.80 -7.75 16.65
C ARG A 390 2.20 -7.94 17.27
N ARG A 391 3.23 -7.30 16.71
CA ARG A 391 4.61 -7.36 17.22
C ARG A 391 4.80 -6.43 18.42
N VAL A 392 4.16 -6.76 19.54
CA VAL A 392 4.07 -5.91 20.76
C VAL A 392 5.42 -5.49 21.35
N THR A 393 6.51 -6.20 21.07
CA THR A 393 7.87 -5.86 21.52
C THR A 393 8.54 -4.79 20.65
N ASP A 394 8.10 -4.63 19.41
CA ASP A 394 8.64 -3.67 18.45
C ASP A 394 8.29 -2.23 18.86
N LEU A 395 9.24 -1.30 18.69
CA LEU A 395 9.05 0.10 19.08
C LEU A 395 8.10 0.83 18.13
N ASP A 396 8.19 0.58 16.82
CA ASP A 396 7.30 1.18 15.82
C ASP A 396 5.87 0.70 16.05
N TYR A 397 5.68 -0.61 16.32
CA TYR A 397 4.36 -1.16 16.69
C TYR A 397 3.77 -0.43 17.90
N ARG A 398 4.53 -0.32 18.99
CA ARG A 398 4.08 0.37 20.21
C ARG A 398 3.77 1.84 19.98
N GLN A 399 4.37 2.46 18.97
CA GLN A 399 4.12 3.85 18.60
C GLN A 399 2.77 4.04 17.90
N GLN A 400 2.22 3.04 17.22
CA GLN A 400 0.94 3.18 16.51
C GLN A 400 -0.19 2.28 17.02
N MET A 401 0.08 1.32 17.92
CA MET A 401 -0.97 0.49 18.51
C MET A 401 -1.97 1.32 19.34
N TRP A 402 -3.20 0.82 19.45
CA TRP A 402 -4.20 1.28 20.41
C TRP A 402 -4.86 0.10 21.10
N VAL A 403 -5.45 0.35 22.27
CA VAL A 403 -6.20 -0.65 23.04
C VAL A 403 -7.66 -0.43 22.77
N LYS A 404 -8.39 -1.48 22.37
CA LYS A 404 -9.83 -1.39 22.17
C LYS A 404 -10.54 -1.11 23.50
N ARG A 405 -11.60 -0.33 23.41
CA ARG A 405 -12.54 -0.05 24.49
C ARG A 405 -13.96 -0.26 23.97
N THR A 406 -14.95 -0.08 24.83
CA THR A 406 -16.35 -0.05 24.42
C THR A 406 -16.55 1.00 23.33
N PRO A 407 -17.09 0.61 22.17
CA PRO A 407 -17.39 1.54 21.11
C PRO A 407 -18.38 2.61 21.56
N GLU A 408 -18.14 3.86 21.15
CA GLU A 408 -18.90 5.02 21.60
C GLU A 408 -19.06 6.03 20.47
N SER A 409 -20.24 6.65 20.35
CA SER A 409 -20.43 7.76 19.42
C SER A 409 -19.64 8.98 19.91
N MET A 410 -18.69 9.42 19.09
CA MET A 410 -17.85 10.57 19.44
C MET A 410 -18.47 11.88 18.95
N PRO A 411 -18.28 13.00 19.66
CA PRO A 411 -18.72 14.30 19.16
C PRO A 411 -17.96 14.64 17.88
N GLU A 412 -18.64 15.32 16.96
CA GLU A 412 -18.01 15.90 15.78
C GLU A 412 -17.05 17.02 16.22
N VAL A 413 -15.86 17.07 15.63
CA VAL A 413 -14.91 18.15 15.87
C VAL A 413 -15.15 19.26 14.83
N HIS A 414 -15.15 20.51 15.29
CA HIS A 414 -15.35 21.68 14.45
C HIS A 414 -14.03 22.26 13.94
#